data_AF-R1GSA6-F1
#
_entry.id   AF-R1GSA6-F1
#
_cell.length_a   1.000
_cell.length_b   1.000
_cell.length_c   1.000
_cell.angle_alpha   90.00
_cell.angle_beta   90.00
_cell.angle_gamma   90.00
#
_symmetry.space_group_name_H-M   'P 1'
#
loop_
_entity.id
_entity.type
_entity.pdbx_description
1 polymer ?
#
loop_
_entity_poly.entity_id
_entity_poly.type
_entity_poly.pdbx_seq_one_letter_code
_entity_poly.pdbx_strand_id
1 'polypeptide(L)'
;TRDALQRLHQLDYLCEPHGAIAWDLLNEQLAEDEVGVFLCTAHPAKFKESVDEILDLDVPLPGPLAKHAALPLLSHNLPADFGRLKAFLLG
;
A
#
# COMPACT_ATOMS: atom_id res chain seq x y z
N THR A 1 -12.45 -2.44 -1.51
CA THR A 1 -11.21 -2.03 -0.78
C THR A 1 -11.49 -1.29 0.51
N ARG A 2 -12.20 -0.14 0.50
CA ARG A 2 -12.51 0.63 1.73
C ARG A 2 -13.22 -0.23 2.79
N ASP A 3 -14.32 -0.87 2.41
CA ASP A 3 -15.12 -1.71 3.30
C ASP A 3 -14.34 -2.93 3.83
N ALA A 4 -13.51 -3.54 2.98
CA ALA A 4 -12.65 -4.65 3.37
C ALA A 4 -11.64 -4.22 4.44
N LEU A 5 -10.97 -3.07 4.23
CA LEU A 5 -10.00 -2.53 5.17
C LEU A 5 -10.65 -2.15 6.51
N GLN A 6 -11.87 -1.58 6.47
CA GLN A 6 -12.64 -1.26 7.67
C GLN A 6 -13.05 -2.52 8.45
N ARG A 7 -13.56 -3.56 7.76
CA ARG A 7 -13.91 -4.83 8.42
C ARG A 7 -12.69 -5.54 9.01
N LEU A 8 -11.57 -5.55 8.30
CA LEU A 8 -10.34 -6.16 8.81
C LEU A 8 -9.80 -5.39 10.03
N HIS A 9 -9.90 -4.06 10.02
CA HIS A 9 -9.58 -3.25 11.20
C HIS A 9 -10.53 -3.49 12.37
N GLN A 10 -11.83 -3.72 12.13
CA GLN A 10 -12.78 -4.11 13.19
C GLN A 10 -12.44 -5.46 13.84
N LEU A 11 -11.64 -6.30 13.17
CA LEU A 11 -11.05 -7.52 13.73
C LEU A 11 -9.71 -7.28 14.45
N ASP A 12 -9.38 -6.02 14.77
CA ASP A 12 -8.15 -5.57 15.43
C ASP A 12 -6.87 -5.83 14.60
N TYR A 13 -7.01 -5.90 13.27
CA TYR A 13 -5.87 -6.09 12.36
C TYR A 13 -5.68 -4.87 11.43
N LEU A 14 -4.69 -4.03 11.75
CA LEU A 14 -4.30 -2.89 10.91
C LEU A 14 -3.60 -3.39 9.63
N CYS A 15 -4.35 -3.46 8.55
CA CYS A 15 -3.84 -3.85 7.24
C CYS A 15 -3.63 -2.64 6.31
N GLU A 16 -3.18 -2.92 5.09
CA GLU A 16 -3.06 -1.96 4.01
C GLU A 16 -3.97 -2.36 2.84
N PRO A 17 -4.26 -1.45 1.88
CA PRO A 17 -5.27 -1.69 0.85
C PRO A 17 -5.10 -2.97 0.02
N HIS A 18 -3.86 -3.40 -0.28
CA HIS A 18 -3.60 -4.58 -1.12
C HIS A 18 -3.92 -5.88 -0.34
N GLY A 19 -3.44 -5.99 0.90
CA GLY A 19 -3.71 -7.10 1.82
C GLY A 19 -5.18 -7.20 2.20
N ALA A 20 -5.87 -6.06 2.38
CA ALA A 20 -7.31 -6.05 2.64
C ALA A 20 -8.12 -6.66 1.49
N ILE A 21 -7.73 -6.43 0.23
CA ILE A 21 -8.38 -7.07 -0.94
C ILE A 21 -8.10 -8.58 -0.94
N ALA A 22 -6.87 -8.99 -0.67
CA ALA A 22 -6.50 -10.41 -0.62
C ALA A 22 -7.25 -11.16 0.49
N TRP A 23 -7.34 -10.56 1.68
CA TRP A 23 -8.14 -11.08 2.79
C TRP A 23 -9.61 -11.19 2.42
N ASP A 24 -10.18 -10.17 1.78
CA ASP A 24 -11.61 -10.17 1.43
C ASP A 24 -11.96 -11.32 0.49
N LEU A 25 -11.21 -11.44 -0.61
CA LEU A 25 -11.43 -12.50 -1.60
C LEU A 25 -11.17 -13.90 -1.01
N LEU A 26 -10.18 -14.02 -0.12
CA LEU A 26 -9.92 -15.29 0.57
C LEU A 26 -11.15 -15.72 1.39
N ASN A 27 -11.80 -14.82 2.13
CA ASN A 27 -12.99 -15.16 2.91
C ASN A 27 -14.20 -15.53 2.05
N GLU A 28 -14.29 -15.02 0.82
CA GLU A 28 -15.36 -15.40 -0.12
C GLU A 28 -15.20 -16.82 -0.68
N GLN A 29 -13.97 -17.35 -0.71
CA GLN A 29 -13.64 -18.60 -1.41
C GLN A 29 -13.18 -19.73 -0.48
N LEU A 30 -12.84 -19.44 0.77
CA LEU A 30 -12.30 -20.41 1.72
C LEU A 30 -13.37 -21.44 2.13
N ALA A 31 -13.09 -22.72 1.93
CA ALA A 31 -13.94 -23.80 2.42
C ALA A 31 -13.75 -24.07 3.93
N GLU A 32 -14.73 -24.73 4.57
CA GLU A 32 -14.73 -24.97 6.03
C GLU A 32 -13.53 -25.80 6.52
N ASP A 33 -12.94 -26.64 5.67
CA ASP A 33 -11.82 -27.53 5.98
C ASP A 33 -10.45 -27.02 5.46
N GLU A 34 -10.38 -25.76 5.01
CA GLU A 34 -9.16 -25.14 4.50
C GLU A 34 -8.53 -24.16 5.50
N VAL A 35 -7.21 -23.96 5.36
CA VAL A 35 -6.49 -22.89 6.07
C VAL A 35 -6.13 -21.80 5.08
N GLY A 36 -6.74 -20.63 5.26
CA GLY A 36 -6.47 -19.45 4.45
C GLY A 36 -5.24 -18.66 4.92
N VAL A 37 -4.36 -18.29 3.97
CA VAL A 37 -3.24 -17.36 4.21
C VAL A 37 -3.28 -16.29 3.12
N PHE A 38 -3.29 -15.02 3.51
CA PHE A 38 -3.19 -13.88 2.60
C PHE A 38 -1.89 -13.12 2.83
N LEU A 39 -1.33 -12.56 1.76
CA LEU A 39 -0.04 -11.85 1.81
C LEU A 39 -0.27 -10.35 1.92
N CYS A 40 0.20 -9.75 3.02
CA CYS A 40 0.35 -8.30 3.11
C CYS A 40 1.62 -7.90 2.36
N THR A 41 1.46 -7.34 1.16
CA THR A 41 2.59 -7.05 0.26
C THR A 41 3.33 -5.76 0.64
N ALA A 42 2.77 -4.99 1.57
CA ALA A 42 3.32 -3.74 2.05
C ALA A 42 2.96 -3.49 3.52
N HIS A 43 3.65 -2.51 4.12
CA HIS A 43 3.28 -1.95 5.42
C HIS A 43 2.24 -0.83 5.25
N PRO A 44 1.22 -0.68 6.14
CA PRO A 44 0.18 0.36 6.03
C PRO A 44 0.71 1.79 5.93
N ALA A 45 1.78 2.11 6.65
CA ALA A 45 2.44 3.41 6.56
C ALA A 45 2.95 3.79 5.15
N LYS A 46 3.10 2.86 4.20
CA LYS A 46 3.41 3.19 2.79
C LYS A 46 2.23 3.85 2.07
N PHE A 47 1.02 3.68 2.58
CA PHE A 47 -0.23 4.24 2.05
C PHE A 47 -0.95 5.08 3.10
N LYS A 48 -0.18 5.75 3.97
CA LYS A 48 -0.67 6.50 5.14
C LYS A 48 -1.89 7.34 4.81
N GLU A 49 -1.81 8.22 3.82
CA GLU A 49 -2.92 9.13 3.46
C GLU A 49 -4.22 8.37 3.21
N SER A 50 -4.18 7.29 2.43
CA SER A 50 -5.36 6.47 2.15
C SER A 50 -5.84 5.69 3.37
N VAL A 51 -4.92 5.13 4.18
CA VAL A 51 -5.29 4.35 5.37
C VAL A 51 -5.92 5.25 6.43
N ASP A 52 -5.34 6.42 6.66
CA ASP A 52 -5.85 7.44 7.57
C ASP A 52 -7.24 7.90 7.16
N GLU A 53 -7.45 8.21 5.87
CA GLU A 53 -8.76 8.62 5.34
C GLU A 53 -9.82 7.51 5.42
N ILE A 54 -9.43 6.24 5.23
CA ILE A 54 -10.36 5.10 5.25
C ILE A 54 -10.78 4.73 6.67
N LEU A 55 -9.85 4.77 7.61
CA LEU A 55 -10.04 4.28 8.97
C LEU A 55 -10.28 5.41 9.98
N ASP A 56 -10.21 6.67 9.56
CA ASP A 56 -10.23 7.86 10.43
C ASP A 56 -9.16 7.75 11.53
N LEU A 57 -7.92 7.50 11.10
CA LEU A 57 -6.75 7.26 11.95
C LEU A 57 -5.58 8.18 11.60
N ASP A 58 -4.58 8.22 12.48
CA ASP A 58 -3.25 8.79 12.21
C ASP A 58 -2.20 7.68 12.34
N VAL A 59 -1.98 6.91 11.27
CA VAL A 59 -1.03 5.79 11.29
C VAL A 59 0.40 6.31 11.46
N PRO A 60 1.16 5.82 12.47
CA PRO A 60 2.52 6.29 12.69
C PRO A 60 3.44 5.91 11.53
N LEU A 61 4.28 6.84 11.10
CA LEU A 61 5.36 6.52 10.16
C LEU A 61 6.52 5.85 10.90
N PRO A 62 6.97 4.66 10.45
CA PRO A 62 8.24 4.09 10.89
C PRO A 62 9.41 5.03 10.56
N GLY A 63 10.42 5.05 11.43
CA GLY A 63 11.61 5.91 11.30
C GLY A 63 12.25 5.93 9.89
N PRO A 64 12.41 4.78 9.20
CA PRO A 64 12.93 4.76 7.84
C PRO A 64 12.07 5.53 6.84
N LEU A 65 10.74 5.46 6.93
CA LEU A 65 9.83 6.20 6.04
C LEU A 65 9.82 7.69 6.40
N ALA A 66 9.73 8.01 7.70
CA ALA A 66 9.74 9.39 8.19
C ALA A 66 11.00 10.15 7.74
N LYS A 67 12.18 9.50 7.82
CA LYS A 67 13.45 10.07 7.36
C LYS A 67 13.41 10.47 5.88
N HIS A 68 12.93 9.58 5.00
CA HIS A 68 12.97 9.81 3.55
C HIS A 68 11.83 10.70 3.07
N ALA A 69 10.70 10.75 3.78
CA ALA A 69 9.58 11.65 3.47
C ALA A 69 9.97 13.15 3.56
N ALA A 70 11.01 13.48 4.33
CA ALA A 70 11.52 14.85 4.47
C ALA A 70 12.59 15.22 3.42
N LEU A 71 13.03 14.29 2.58
CA LEU A 71 14.07 14.55 1.57
C LEU A 71 13.47 15.12 0.28
N PRO A 72 14.19 15.99 -0.44
CA PRO A 72 13.72 16.50 -1.72
C PRO A 72 13.65 15.38 -2.77
N LEU A 73 12.63 15.46 -3.63
CA LEU A 73 12.51 14.61 -4.81
C LEU A 73 13.59 14.96 -5.83
N LEU A 74 14.31 13.94 -6.29
CA LEU A 74 15.33 14.07 -7.34
C LEU A 74 14.86 13.52 -8.70
N SER A 75 13.56 13.22 -8.81
CA SER A 75 12.97 12.67 -10.03
C SER A 75 12.93 13.71 -11.14
N HIS A 76 13.29 13.30 -12.35
CA HIS A 76 13.12 14.10 -13.56
C HIS A 76 11.79 13.78 -14.25
N ASN A 77 11.08 14.80 -14.72
CA ASN A 77 9.89 14.62 -15.54
C ASN A 77 10.29 14.50 -17.01
N LEU A 78 9.98 13.37 -17.63
CA LEU A 78 10.19 13.11 -19.04
C LEU A 78 8.84 12.78 -19.71
N PRO A 79 8.58 13.23 -20.95
CA PRO A 79 7.44 12.74 -21.70
C PRO A 79 7.63 11.26 -22.03
N ALA A 80 6.54 10.57 -22.36
CA ALA A 80 6.54 9.18 -22.81
C ALA A 80 7.13 9.05 -24.23
N ASP A 81 8.41 9.38 -24.37
CA ASP A 81 9.18 9.40 -25.60
C ASP A 81 10.50 8.64 -25.42
N PHE A 82 10.69 7.59 -26.22
CA PHE A 82 11.86 6.73 -26.12
C PHE A 82 13.16 7.47 -26.46
N GLY A 83 13.14 8.38 -27.44
CA GLY A 83 14.32 9.14 -27.85
C GLY A 83 14.84 10.04 -26.73
N ARG A 84 13.93 10.73 -26.03
CA ARG A 84 14.25 11.59 -24.88
C ARG A 84 14.72 10.77 -23.68
N LEU A 85 14.10 9.61 -23.40
CA LEU A 85 14.58 8.72 -22.34
C LEU A 85 15.99 8.21 -22.64
N LYS A 86 16.26 7.77 -23.88
CA LYS A 86 17.59 7.29 -24.29
C LYS A 86 18.66 8.37 -24.18
N ALA A 87 18.37 9.58 -24.65
CA ALA A 87 19.31 10.71 -24.55
C ALA A 87 19.61 11.04 -23.08
N PHE A 88 18.58 11.10 -22.23
CA PHE A 88 18.75 11.34 -20.80
C PHE A 88 19.67 10.32 -20.11
N LEU A 89 19.57 9.03 -20.47
CA LEU A 89 20.36 7.95 -19.87
C LEU A 89 21.80 7.87 -20.38
N LEU A 90 22.06 8.28 -21.63
CA LEU A 90 23.35 8.06 -22.29
C LEU A 90 24.21 9.32 -22.49
N GLY A 91 23.64 10.52 -22.28
CA GLY A 91 24.31 11.81 -22.52
C GLY A 91 24.03 12.36 -23.92
#